data_AF-A0A534HHI8-F1
#
_entry.id   AF-A0A534HHI8-F1
#
_cell.length_a   1.000
_cell.length_b   1.000
_cell.length_c   1.000
_cell.angle_alpha   90.00
_cell.angle_beta   90.00
_cell.angle_gamma   90.00
#
_symmetry.space_group_name_H-M   'P 1'
#
loop_
_entity.id
_entity.type
_entity.pdbx_description
1 polymer ?
#
loop_
_entity_poly.entity_id
_entity_poly.type
_entity_poly.pdbx_seq_one_letter_code
_entity_poly.pdbx_strand_id
1 'polypeptide(L)'
;IIGQGRWQHPFHEHGNHVRILARDGNLILGNTSLNYPAGGTATVSAPALAGPLLFTTTTTPGLAMDGIFYWSARGLNWDAYGHHPGAGTTANSELPCAPDANGYNTGATGAINYFEWCQDHNKPLQAKPFGDVAAGGPVTLPDPNLFTNGAWFGGSPYLGPDATVRATGPTGTTPPSGTIANPPTSEAGFAFMWHSHNEREITTNNIFPGGMLMMMLVDSREFVIDESN
;
A
#
# COMPACT_ATOMS: atom_id res chain seq x y z
N ILE A 1 2.92 2.61 -16.89
CA ILE A 1 4.07 3.54 -16.99
C ILE A 1 4.19 4.01 -18.44
N ILE A 2 4.23 5.32 -18.71
CA ILE A 2 4.29 5.87 -20.08
C ILE A 2 5.47 6.84 -20.19
N GLY A 3 6.39 6.55 -21.11
CA GLY A 3 7.56 7.39 -21.40
C GLY A 3 7.21 8.59 -22.29
N GLN A 4 6.43 9.53 -21.77
CA GLN A 4 6.03 10.74 -22.50
C GLN A 4 7.15 11.79 -22.64
N GLY A 5 8.24 11.64 -21.89
CA GLY A 5 9.37 12.56 -21.87
C GLY A 5 10.27 12.45 -23.10
N ARG A 6 11.25 13.37 -23.20
CA ARG A 6 12.27 13.33 -24.26
C ARG A 6 13.52 12.55 -23.87
N TRP A 7 13.70 12.28 -22.57
CA TRP A 7 14.84 11.57 -22.01
C TRP A 7 14.37 10.35 -21.21
N GLN A 8 15.30 9.42 -21.06
CA GLN A 8 15.10 8.21 -20.27
C GLN A 8 15.15 8.55 -18.79
N HIS A 9 14.20 8.06 -17.99
CA HIS A 9 14.20 8.25 -16.54
C HIS A 9 14.02 6.92 -15.81
N PRO A 10 14.85 6.62 -14.80
CA PRO A 10 14.69 5.42 -14.00
C PRO A 10 13.59 5.63 -12.95
N PHE A 11 12.38 5.13 -13.19
CA PHE A 11 11.26 5.17 -12.25
C PHE A 11 11.43 4.08 -11.18
N HIS A 12 11.18 4.42 -9.93
CA HIS A 12 11.37 3.56 -8.78
C HIS A 12 10.20 3.66 -7.82
N GLU A 13 9.67 2.50 -7.47
CA GLU A 13 8.60 2.31 -6.50
C GLU A 13 9.20 1.87 -5.16
N HIS A 14 8.91 2.60 -4.08
CA HIS A 14 9.32 2.17 -2.76
C HIS A 14 8.47 0.99 -2.26
N GLY A 15 9.08 0.15 -1.43
CA GLY A 15 8.37 -0.90 -0.69
C GLY A 15 8.13 -2.21 -1.45
N ASN A 16 8.24 -2.26 -2.78
CA ASN A 16 8.23 -3.51 -3.54
C ASN A 16 8.80 -3.37 -4.96
N HIS A 17 8.99 -4.51 -5.63
CA HIS A 17 9.25 -4.56 -7.07
C HIS A 17 7.94 -4.40 -7.83
N VAL A 18 8.01 -3.79 -9.02
CA VAL A 18 6.93 -3.86 -10.01
C VAL A 18 7.20 -5.02 -10.96
N ARG A 19 6.18 -5.86 -11.19
CA ARG A 19 6.24 -6.87 -12.25
C ARG A 19 5.75 -6.24 -13.53
N ILE A 20 6.61 -6.13 -14.53
CA ILE A 20 6.20 -5.68 -15.87
C ILE A 20 5.46 -6.83 -16.55
N LEU A 21 4.27 -6.56 -17.07
CA LEU A 21 3.38 -7.54 -17.69
C LEU A 21 3.26 -7.35 -19.20
N ALA A 22 3.47 -6.12 -19.69
CA ALA A 22 3.41 -5.80 -21.10
C ALA A 22 4.36 -4.66 -21.47
N ARG A 23 4.73 -4.58 -22.75
CA ARG A 23 5.43 -3.44 -23.34
C ARG A 23 4.74 -3.03 -24.64
N ASP A 24 4.39 -1.76 -24.75
CA ASP A 24 3.70 -1.17 -25.90
C ASP A 24 2.42 -1.95 -26.28
N GLY A 25 1.66 -2.38 -25.26
CA GLY A 25 0.46 -3.21 -25.42
C GLY A 25 0.71 -4.70 -25.70
N ASN A 26 1.96 -5.13 -25.83
CA ASN A 26 2.32 -6.53 -26.06
C ASN A 26 2.62 -7.24 -24.74
N LEU A 27 1.81 -8.24 -24.39
CA LEU A 27 1.99 -9.04 -23.18
C LEU A 27 3.32 -9.80 -23.21
N ILE A 28 4.02 -9.82 -22.08
CA ILE A 28 5.22 -10.63 -21.88
C ILE A 28 4.79 -11.98 -21.32
N LEU A 29 4.82 -13.01 -22.17
CA LEU A 29 4.25 -14.32 -21.87
C LEU A 29 5.33 -15.36 -21.55
N GLY A 30 4.99 -16.28 -20.65
CA GLY A 30 5.77 -17.48 -20.34
C GLY A 30 5.38 -18.67 -21.22
N ASN A 31 6.06 -19.79 -20.98
CA ASN A 31 5.79 -21.07 -21.64
C ASN A 31 4.75 -21.95 -20.91
N THR A 32 4.29 -21.52 -19.75
CA THR A 32 3.25 -22.20 -18.96
C THR A 32 1.91 -21.52 -19.19
N SER A 33 0.82 -22.28 -19.15
CA SER A 33 -0.53 -21.73 -19.15
C SER A 33 -1.10 -21.73 -17.74
N LEU A 34 -1.81 -20.66 -17.39
CA LEU A 34 -2.56 -20.55 -16.15
C LEU A 34 -4.06 -20.55 -16.44
N ASN A 35 -4.80 -21.22 -15.56
CA ASN A 35 -6.25 -21.16 -15.52
C ASN A 35 -6.67 -20.03 -14.59
N TYR A 36 -7.40 -19.05 -15.09
CA TYR A 36 -7.94 -17.97 -14.27
C TYR A 36 -9.46 -17.86 -14.48
N PRO A 37 -10.21 -17.46 -13.45
CA PRO A 37 -11.63 -17.18 -13.58
C PRO A 37 -11.80 -16.00 -14.54
N ALA A 38 -12.49 -16.23 -15.65
CA ALA A 38 -13.02 -15.17 -16.48
C ALA A 38 -14.47 -14.97 -16.04
N GLY A 39 -14.84 -13.75 -15.65
CA GLY A 39 -16.17 -13.33 -15.15
C GLY A 39 -17.24 -14.42 -14.99
N GLY A 40 -17.64 -14.70 -13.74
CA GLY A 40 -18.59 -15.77 -13.41
C GLY A 40 -17.88 -17.09 -13.09
N THR A 41 -18.43 -18.23 -13.55
CA THR A 41 -17.87 -19.58 -13.33
C THR A 41 -16.98 -20.07 -14.47
N ALA A 42 -16.78 -19.26 -15.52
CA ALA A 42 -15.97 -19.66 -16.65
C ALA A 42 -14.48 -19.62 -16.28
N THR A 43 -13.75 -20.66 -16.66
CA THR A 43 -12.29 -20.69 -16.52
C THR A 43 -11.68 -20.52 -17.89
N VAL A 44 -10.78 -19.55 -18.05
CA VAL A 44 -10.01 -19.35 -19.28
C VAL A 44 -8.57 -19.81 -19.03
N SER A 45 -8.01 -20.54 -19.99
CA SER A 45 -6.61 -20.91 -20.02
C SER A 45 -5.88 -19.96 -20.96
N ALA A 46 -4.90 -19.21 -20.45
CA ALA A 46 -3.99 -18.42 -21.29
C ALA A 46 -2.54 -18.57 -20.81
N PRO A 47 -1.55 -18.25 -21.66
CA PRO A 47 -0.16 -18.22 -21.25
C PRO A 47 0.03 -17.30 -20.03
N ALA A 48 0.81 -17.76 -19.06
CA ALA A 48 1.15 -17.00 -17.86
C ALA A 48 1.86 -15.70 -18.23
N LEU A 49 1.54 -14.60 -17.56
CA LEU A 49 2.34 -13.39 -17.64
C LEU A 49 3.70 -13.65 -16.95
N ALA A 50 4.79 -13.39 -17.66
CA ALA A 50 6.14 -13.78 -17.25
C ALA A 50 7.15 -12.65 -17.33
N GLY A 51 6.70 -11.39 -17.36
CA GLY A 51 7.65 -10.29 -17.39
C GLY A 51 8.39 -10.10 -16.05
N PRO A 52 9.51 -9.37 -16.09
CA PRO A 52 10.47 -9.33 -15.00
C PRO A 52 9.93 -8.54 -13.80
N LEU A 53 10.42 -8.90 -12.60
CA LEU A 53 10.32 -8.05 -11.42
C LEU A 53 11.44 -7.01 -11.50
N LEU A 54 11.08 -5.74 -11.55
CA LEU A 54 12.00 -4.63 -11.59
C LEU A 54 11.90 -3.84 -10.28
N PHE A 55 13.04 -3.61 -9.65
CA PHE A 55 13.16 -2.67 -8.55
C PHE A 55 13.16 -1.22 -9.06
N THR A 56 13.72 -1.02 -10.25
CA THR A 56 13.74 0.26 -10.94
C THR A 56 13.39 0.02 -12.40
N THR A 57 12.33 0.68 -12.87
CA THR A 57 11.82 0.58 -14.23
C THR A 57 12.35 1.73 -15.06
N THR A 58 13.05 1.41 -16.14
CA THR A 58 13.50 2.42 -17.09
C THR A 58 12.32 2.93 -17.91
N THR A 59 11.96 4.20 -17.77
CA THR A 59 11.01 4.88 -18.67
C THR A 59 11.78 5.37 -19.89
N THR A 60 11.37 4.91 -21.08
CA THR A 60 12.03 5.26 -22.34
C THR A 60 11.08 6.10 -23.20
N PRO A 61 11.54 7.22 -23.78
CA PRO A 61 10.73 8.04 -24.67
C PRO A 61 9.99 7.22 -25.75
N GLY A 62 8.67 7.37 -25.81
CA GLY A 62 7.83 6.70 -26.79
C GLY A 62 7.46 5.24 -26.47
N LEU A 63 7.95 4.68 -25.35
CA LEU A 63 7.54 3.35 -24.89
C LEU A 63 6.51 3.44 -23.76
N ALA A 64 5.65 2.42 -23.68
CA ALA A 64 4.74 2.18 -22.56
C ALA A 64 4.99 0.80 -21.95
N MET A 65 4.77 0.69 -20.65
CA MET A 65 4.84 -0.58 -19.93
C MET A 65 3.64 -0.69 -18.98
N ASP A 66 3.00 -1.84 -18.99
CA ASP A 66 2.00 -2.19 -17.99
C ASP A 66 2.68 -3.01 -16.91
N GLY A 67 2.46 -2.64 -15.66
CA GLY A 67 3.07 -3.31 -14.52
C GLY A 67 2.09 -3.43 -13.37
N ILE A 68 2.28 -4.47 -12.57
CA ILE A 68 1.54 -4.67 -11.34
C ILE A 68 2.48 -4.49 -10.14
N PHE A 69 2.07 -3.62 -9.24
CA PHE A 69 2.68 -3.40 -7.93
C PHE A 69 1.82 -4.10 -6.88
N TYR A 70 2.46 -4.79 -5.94
CA TYR A 70 1.76 -5.43 -4.83
C TYR A 70 2.16 -4.78 -3.52
N TRP A 71 1.17 -4.38 -2.72
CA TRP A 71 1.39 -4.03 -1.33
C TRP A 71 0.72 -5.07 -0.44
N SER A 72 1.43 -5.55 0.58
CA SER A 72 0.97 -6.64 1.44
C SER A 72 1.32 -6.46 2.92
N ALA A 73 1.80 -5.27 3.31
CA ALA A 73 2.39 -4.99 4.62
C ALA A 73 3.61 -5.86 5.01
N ARG A 74 4.07 -6.77 4.15
CA ARG A 74 5.18 -7.66 4.47
C ARG A 74 6.46 -6.86 4.74
N GLY A 75 7.07 -7.12 5.89
CA GLY A 75 8.31 -6.48 6.30
C GLY A 75 8.11 -5.22 7.14
N LEU A 76 6.87 -4.79 7.39
CA LEU A 76 6.59 -3.77 8.40
C LEU A 76 6.95 -4.29 9.80
N ASN A 77 6.66 -5.57 10.09
CA ASN A 77 6.85 -6.20 11.41
C ASN A 77 5.86 -5.69 12.48
N TRP A 78 4.76 -5.07 12.06
CA TRP A 78 3.57 -4.82 12.87
C TRP A 78 2.31 -4.96 12.02
N ASP A 79 1.19 -5.13 12.70
CA ASP A 79 -0.13 -5.23 12.07
C ASP A 79 -0.58 -3.87 11.53
N ALA A 80 -0.60 -3.72 10.22
CA ALA A 80 -1.01 -2.47 9.56
C ALA A 80 -2.51 -2.16 9.77
N TYR A 81 -3.36 -3.16 9.96
CA TYR A 81 -4.80 -3.00 10.17
C TYR A 81 -5.15 -2.83 11.66
N GLY A 82 -4.19 -3.02 12.56
CA GLY A 82 -4.36 -2.83 14.00
C GLY A 82 -5.41 -3.77 14.59
N HIS A 83 -5.36 -5.06 14.24
CA HIS A 83 -6.26 -6.05 14.83
C HIS A 83 -6.02 -6.16 16.34
N HIS A 84 -7.10 -6.39 17.08
CA HIS A 84 -7.09 -6.52 18.53
C HIS A 84 -8.17 -7.55 18.95
N PRO A 85 -7.88 -8.85 18.78
CA PRO A 85 -8.86 -9.90 19.00
C PRO A 85 -9.31 -9.91 20.46
N GLY A 86 -10.63 -10.01 20.67
CA GLY A 86 -11.25 -9.99 21.99
C GLY A 86 -11.57 -8.60 22.53
N ALA A 87 -11.24 -7.52 21.79
CA ALA A 87 -11.68 -6.18 22.12
C ALA A 87 -13.17 -5.95 21.80
N GLY A 88 -13.73 -6.64 20.81
CA GLY A 88 -15.16 -6.56 20.46
C GLY A 88 -15.62 -5.21 19.93
N THR A 89 -14.72 -4.38 19.39
CA THR A 89 -15.02 -2.99 18.99
C THR A 89 -15.57 -2.89 17.57
N THR A 90 -14.94 -3.55 16.59
CA THR A 90 -15.41 -3.61 15.20
C THR A 90 -15.18 -5.01 14.65
N ALA A 91 -15.97 -5.43 13.65
CA ALA A 91 -15.76 -6.72 13.00
C ALA A 91 -14.35 -6.82 12.39
N ASN A 92 -13.81 -5.70 11.92
CA ASN A 92 -12.47 -5.61 11.36
C ASN A 92 -11.36 -5.79 12.40
N SER A 93 -11.57 -5.38 13.66
CA SER A 93 -10.55 -5.57 14.71
C SER A 93 -10.37 -7.04 15.11
N GLU A 94 -11.34 -7.90 14.77
CA GLU A 94 -11.35 -9.32 15.10
C GLU A 94 -11.12 -10.23 13.88
N LEU A 95 -10.86 -9.67 12.70
CA LEU A 95 -10.65 -10.47 11.50
C LEU A 95 -9.46 -11.41 11.69
N PRO A 96 -9.60 -12.70 11.34
CA PRO A 96 -8.48 -13.62 11.38
C PRO A 96 -7.59 -13.47 10.14
N CYS A 97 -6.36 -13.97 10.25
CA CYS A 97 -5.45 -14.17 9.12
C CYS A 97 -5.09 -15.65 8.98
N ALA A 98 -5.45 -16.25 7.84
CA ALA A 98 -5.12 -17.64 7.53
C ALA A 98 -4.05 -17.69 6.43
N PRO A 99 -2.77 -17.99 6.77
CA PRO A 99 -1.70 -17.96 5.79
C PRO A 99 -1.84 -19.07 4.76
N ASP A 100 -1.67 -18.72 3.49
CA ASP A 100 -1.42 -19.69 2.42
C ASP A 100 0.03 -20.22 2.45
N ALA A 101 0.39 -21.03 1.46
CA ALA A 101 1.74 -21.59 1.34
C ALA A 101 2.85 -20.53 1.24
N ASN A 102 2.51 -19.29 0.88
CA ASN A 102 3.43 -18.17 0.79
C ASN A 102 3.38 -17.26 2.02
N GLY A 103 2.47 -17.47 2.97
CA GLY A 103 2.29 -16.71 4.20
C GLY A 103 1.28 -15.56 4.13
N TYR A 104 0.50 -15.44 3.04
CA TYR A 104 -0.48 -14.36 2.85
C TYR A 104 -1.92 -14.83 3.08
N ASN A 105 -2.79 -13.90 3.48
CA ASN A 105 -4.22 -14.16 3.67
C ASN A 105 -5.00 -14.22 2.34
N THR A 106 -4.87 -15.30 1.58
CA THR A 106 -5.50 -15.42 0.25
C THR A 106 -6.83 -16.18 0.26
N GLY A 107 -7.23 -16.78 1.38
CA GLY A 107 -8.49 -17.52 1.49
C GLY A 107 -9.73 -16.63 1.63
N ALA A 108 -9.58 -15.45 2.25
CA ALA A 108 -10.68 -14.54 2.54
C ALA A 108 -10.77 -13.41 1.51
N THR A 109 -11.15 -13.75 0.27
CA THR A 109 -11.15 -12.80 -0.87
C THR A 109 -12.11 -11.61 -0.74
N GLY A 110 -12.97 -11.55 0.28
CA GLY A 110 -13.81 -10.38 0.57
C GLY A 110 -13.41 -9.59 1.82
N ALA A 111 -12.39 -10.05 2.58
CA ALA A 111 -11.96 -9.37 3.81
C ALA A 111 -11.07 -8.16 3.51
N ILE A 112 -11.08 -7.18 4.43
CA ILE A 112 -10.25 -5.97 4.34
C ILE A 112 -8.75 -6.31 4.34
N ASN A 113 -8.38 -7.35 5.08
CA ASN A 113 -7.02 -7.84 5.25
C ASN A 113 -6.69 -8.98 4.26
N TYR A 114 -7.40 -9.06 3.14
CA TYR A 114 -7.00 -9.96 2.07
C TYR A 114 -5.58 -9.62 1.60
N PHE A 115 -4.77 -10.65 1.41
CA PHE A 115 -3.36 -10.54 1.05
C PHE A 115 -2.45 -9.94 2.15
N GLU A 116 -2.96 -9.77 3.38
CA GLU A 116 -2.15 -9.42 4.54
C GLU A 116 -1.03 -10.45 4.77
N TRP A 117 0.15 -9.98 5.17
CA TRP A 117 1.22 -10.83 5.68
C TRP A 117 0.89 -11.36 7.08
N CYS A 118 0.40 -12.61 7.15
CA CYS A 118 -0.14 -13.17 8.39
C CYS A 118 0.87 -13.29 9.54
N GLN A 119 2.17 -13.27 9.26
CA GLN A 119 3.16 -13.27 10.34
C GLN A 119 3.10 -11.99 11.17
N ASP A 120 2.63 -10.87 10.61
CA ASP A 120 2.52 -9.59 11.30
C ASP A 120 1.12 -9.35 11.88
N HIS A 121 0.17 -10.24 11.61
CA HIS A 121 -1.18 -10.16 12.14
C HIS A 121 -1.19 -10.15 13.68
N ASN A 122 -1.94 -9.23 14.29
CA ASN A 122 -1.99 -8.95 15.73
C ASN A 122 -0.68 -8.46 16.36
N LYS A 123 0.39 -8.22 15.58
CA LYS A 123 1.63 -7.68 16.15
C LYS A 123 1.46 -6.21 16.50
N PRO A 124 1.64 -5.82 17.78
CA PRO A 124 1.45 -4.44 18.19
C PRO A 124 2.59 -3.54 17.68
N LEU A 125 2.23 -2.36 17.17
CA LEU A 125 3.19 -1.28 16.93
C LEU A 125 3.46 -0.49 18.20
N GLN A 126 2.39 -0.16 18.94
CA GLN A 126 2.44 0.78 20.05
C GLN A 126 2.71 0.06 21.38
N ALA A 127 3.59 0.65 22.20
CA ALA A 127 3.87 0.17 23.55
C ALA A 127 2.66 0.35 24.47
N LYS A 128 2.03 1.53 24.42
CA LYS A 128 0.88 1.93 25.25
C LYS A 128 -0.11 2.78 24.42
N PRO A 129 -0.94 2.14 23.57
CA PRO A 129 -1.94 2.86 22.78
C PRO A 129 -3.03 3.47 23.67
N PHE A 130 -3.61 4.59 23.24
CA PHE A 130 -4.80 5.16 23.85
C PHE A 130 -6.10 4.55 23.31
N GLY A 131 -6.11 4.24 22.02
CA GLY A 131 -7.24 3.63 21.33
C GLY A 131 -7.23 2.11 21.34
N ASP A 132 -8.18 1.54 20.62
CA ASP A 132 -8.39 0.11 20.54
C ASP A 132 -7.54 -0.56 19.45
N VAL A 133 -6.27 -0.74 19.78
CA VAL A 133 -5.27 -1.48 18.99
C VAL A 133 -4.36 -2.25 19.93
N ALA A 134 -3.72 -3.31 19.44
CA ALA A 134 -2.83 -4.12 20.26
C ALA A 134 -1.69 -3.30 20.92
N ALA A 135 -1.44 -3.58 22.20
CA ALA A 135 -0.41 -2.95 23.02
C ALA A 135 0.85 -3.85 23.16
N GLY A 136 1.95 -3.28 23.67
CA GLY A 136 3.21 -4.01 23.90
C GLY A 136 4.20 -3.99 22.73
N GLY A 137 3.96 -3.15 21.72
CA GLY A 137 4.88 -2.91 20.62
C GLY A 137 6.10 -2.06 21.01
N PRO A 138 7.06 -1.86 20.10
CA PRO A 138 8.32 -1.18 20.40
C PRO A 138 8.22 0.36 20.40
N VAL A 139 7.11 0.94 19.92
CA VAL A 139 7.01 2.38 19.67
C VAL A 139 6.12 3.09 20.69
N THR A 140 6.59 4.20 21.25
CA THR A 140 5.69 5.22 21.83
C THR A 140 5.48 6.31 20.80
N LEU A 141 4.26 6.45 20.30
CA LEU A 141 3.95 7.53 19.37
C LEU A 141 4.11 8.88 20.08
N PRO A 142 4.61 9.89 19.38
CA PRO A 142 4.85 11.16 20.02
C PRO A 142 3.51 11.93 20.16
N ASP A 143 3.41 12.82 21.15
CA ASP A 143 2.15 13.54 21.42
C ASP A 143 1.76 14.37 20.18
N PRO A 144 0.56 14.16 19.62
CA PRO A 144 0.15 14.84 18.40
C PRO A 144 0.06 16.37 18.55
N ASN A 145 -0.02 16.91 19.77
CA ASN A 145 0.02 18.35 20.02
C ASN A 145 1.43 18.95 19.92
N LEU A 146 2.47 18.11 19.83
CA LEU A 146 3.86 18.54 19.70
C LEU A 146 4.32 18.60 18.23
N PHE A 147 3.50 18.16 17.28
CA PHE A 147 3.82 18.14 15.85
C PHE A 147 2.79 18.91 15.04
N THR A 148 3.23 19.43 13.89
CA THR A 148 2.32 19.83 12.83
C THR A 148 2.22 18.69 11.84
N ASN A 149 1.06 18.04 11.79
CA ASN A 149 0.79 16.99 10.81
C ASN A 149 0.55 17.61 9.43
N GLY A 150 1.20 17.03 8.41
CA GLY A 150 0.99 17.43 7.02
C GLY A 150 -0.39 17.00 6.51
N ALA A 151 -0.87 17.65 5.45
CA ALA A 151 -2.20 17.39 4.87
C ALA A 151 -2.44 15.93 4.45
N TRP A 152 -1.36 15.19 4.13
CA TRP A 152 -1.41 13.81 3.67
C TRP A 152 -1.21 12.76 4.78
N PHE A 153 -1.08 13.19 6.04
CA PHE A 153 -1.02 12.24 7.16
C PHE A 153 -2.43 11.74 7.48
N GLY A 154 -2.64 10.42 7.38
CA GLY A 154 -3.93 9.77 7.61
C GLY A 154 -4.44 9.79 9.05
N GLY A 155 -3.70 10.37 10.00
CA GLY A 155 -4.11 10.53 11.40
C GLY A 155 -3.67 9.40 12.33
N SER A 156 -3.17 8.28 11.81
CA SER A 156 -2.58 7.19 12.59
C SER A 156 -1.51 6.44 11.78
N PRO A 157 -0.68 5.57 12.40
CA PRO A 157 0.23 4.70 11.67
C PRO A 157 -0.43 3.42 11.11
N TYR A 158 -1.76 3.29 11.22
CA TYR A 158 -2.52 2.14 10.72
C TYR A 158 -3.21 2.49 9.41
N LEU A 159 -3.37 1.47 8.57
CA LEU A 159 -3.95 1.59 7.24
C LEU A 159 -5.48 1.57 7.34
N GLY A 160 -6.11 2.58 6.76
CA GLY A 160 -7.56 2.64 6.58
C GLY A 160 -8.30 3.34 7.70
N PRO A 161 -9.55 3.77 7.41
CA PRO A 161 -10.33 4.61 8.31
C PRO A 161 -10.74 3.88 9.57
N ASP A 162 -11.14 2.60 9.48
CA ASP A 162 -11.60 1.83 10.63
C ASP A 162 -10.46 1.62 11.66
N ALA A 163 -9.26 1.26 11.21
CA ALA A 163 -8.09 1.15 12.08
C ALA A 163 -7.68 2.50 12.70
N THR A 164 -7.73 3.57 11.91
CA THR A 164 -7.42 4.93 12.38
C THR A 164 -8.39 5.42 13.45
N VAL A 165 -9.70 5.22 13.24
CA VAL A 165 -10.74 5.59 14.20
C VAL A 165 -10.60 4.79 15.49
N ARG A 166 -10.31 3.50 15.43
CA ARG A 166 -10.03 2.71 16.64
C ARG A 166 -8.80 3.22 17.39
N ALA A 167 -7.73 3.53 16.67
CA ALA A 167 -6.46 3.94 17.28
C ALA A 167 -6.51 5.35 17.91
N THR A 168 -7.24 6.29 17.29
CA THR A 168 -7.11 7.74 17.58
C THR A 168 -8.42 8.52 17.61
N GLY A 169 -9.55 7.88 17.31
CA GLY A 169 -10.88 8.51 17.26
C GLY A 169 -11.23 9.12 15.89
N PRO A 170 -12.46 9.66 15.74
CA PRO A 170 -13.04 10.07 14.46
C PRO A 170 -12.43 11.35 13.86
N THR A 171 -11.51 12.02 14.55
CA THR A 171 -10.77 13.16 13.99
C THR A 171 -9.32 12.81 13.67
N GLY A 172 -8.92 11.56 13.91
CA GLY A 172 -7.53 11.18 13.96
C GLY A 172 -6.74 12.07 14.93
N THR A 173 -5.43 12.18 14.70
CA THR A 173 -4.60 13.22 15.33
C THR A 173 -4.50 14.51 14.52
N THR A 174 -5.44 14.76 13.59
CA THR A 174 -5.40 15.94 12.73
C THR A 174 -6.03 17.16 13.42
N PRO A 175 -5.39 18.35 13.39
CA PRO A 175 -5.98 19.56 13.98
C PRO A 175 -7.31 19.96 13.29
N PRO A 176 -8.31 20.48 14.02
CA PRO A 176 -9.65 20.77 13.49
C PRO A 176 -9.74 21.77 12.32
N SER A 177 -8.67 22.51 12.02
CA SER A 177 -8.67 23.61 11.03
C SER A 177 -7.59 23.47 9.93
N GLY A 178 -6.93 22.30 9.82
CA GLY A 178 -5.95 22.04 8.77
C GLY A 178 -6.59 21.62 7.44
N THR A 179 -5.90 21.86 6.34
CA THR A 179 -6.20 21.15 5.08
C THR A 179 -5.89 19.67 5.28
N ILE A 180 -6.87 18.81 5.02
CA ILE A 180 -6.74 17.36 5.14
C ILE A 180 -7.01 16.75 3.75
N ALA A 181 -5.96 16.21 3.15
CA ALA A 181 -6.00 15.56 1.84
C ALA A 181 -6.03 14.02 1.96
N ASN A 182 -5.64 13.46 3.12
CA ASN A 182 -5.78 12.05 3.47
C ASN A 182 -6.62 11.91 4.75
N PRO A 183 -7.96 12.01 4.66
CA PRO A 183 -8.85 12.09 5.81
C PRO A 183 -8.90 10.82 6.69
N PRO A 184 -8.84 10.94 8.02
CA PRO A 184 -8.79 9.80 8.95
C PRO A 184 -10.05 8.93 8.97
N THR A 185 -11.17 9.46 8.51
CA THR A 185 -12.48 8.78 8.54
C THR A 185 -12.95 8.29 7.19
N SER A 186 -12.30 8.69 6.10
CA SER A 186 -12.58 8.13 4.79
C SER A 186 -11.36 7.40 4.27
N GLU A 187 -10.30 8.08 3.85
CA GLU A 187 -9.19 7.46 3.11
C GLU A 187 -8.19 6.75 4.05
N ALA A 188 -7.48 7.53 4.87
CA ALA A 188 -6.42 7.05 5.78
C ALA A 188 -5.43 6.07 5.11
N GLY A 189 -5.08 6.35 3.85
CA GLY A 189 -4.16 5.55 3.05
C GLY A 189 -2.70 5.71 3.48
N PHE A 190 -1.86 4.75 3.10
CA PHE A 190 -0.42 4.82 3.29
C PHE A 190 0.27 5.50 2.10
N ALA A 191 1.08 6.52 2.38
CA ALA A 191 1.85 7.21 1.37
C ALA A 191 3.15 6.45 1.03
N PHE A 192 3.27 6.01 -0.22
CA PHE A 192 4.47 5.40 -0.80
C PHE A 192 5.13 6.35 -1.77
N MET A 193 6.45 6.46 -1.66
CA MET A 193 7.24 7.29 -2.57
C MET A 193 7.46 6.56 -3.88
N TRP A 194 7.03 7.18 -4.96
CA TRP A 194 7.34 6.79 -6.33
C TRP A 194 8.14 7.92 -6.97
N HIS A 195 9.36 7.64 -7.42
CA HIS A 195 10.25 8.70 -7.90
C HIS A 195 11.21 8.26 -8.99
N SER A 196 11.91 9.24 -9.57
CA SER A 196 13.01 9.01 -10.50
C SER A 196 14.36 8.90 -9.76
N HIS A 197 15.20 7.96 -10.16
CA HIS A 197 16.58 7.79 -9.72
C HIS A 197 17.60 8.54 -10.61
N ASN A 198 17.21 9.54 -11.40
CA ASN A 198 18.21 10.30 -12.14
C ASN A 198 19.11 11.05 -11.13
N GLU A 199 20.29 10.50 -10.85
CA GLU A 199 21.10 10.79 -9.66
C GLU A 199 21.58 12.24 -9.55
N ARG A 200 21.57 13.01 -10.65
CA ARG A 200 21.84 14.46 -10.60
C ARG A 200 20.73 15.25 -9.90
N GLU A 201 19.53 14.70 -9.83
CA GLU A 201 18.35 15.33 -9.27
C GLU A 201 18.01 14.77 -7.89
N ILE A 202 18.51 13.62 -7.43
CA ILE A 202 18.15 13.00 -6.13
C ILE A 202 18.36 13.89 -4.91
N THR A 203 19.23 14.90 -5.01
CA THR A 203 19.36 15.94 -3.98
C THR A 203 19.41 17.31 -4.64
N THR A 204 18.61 18.26 -4.16
CA THR A 204 18.73 19.66 -4.57
C THR A 204 19.61 20.34 -3.52
N ASN A 205 20.82 20.74 -3.90
CA ASN A 205 21.80 21.33 -2.98
C ASN A 205 22.12 20.44 -1.75
N ASN A 206 22.34 19.14 -1.96
CA ASN A 206 22.58 18.15 -0.89
C ASN A 206 21.40 17.94 0.08
N ILE A 207 20.21 18.44 -0.24
CA ILE A 207 18.99 18.15 0.50
C ILE A 207 18.24 17.04 -0.24
N PHE A 208 18.13 15.88 0.42
CA PHE A 208 17.27 14.80 -0.06
C PHE A 208 15.82 15.08 0.34
N PRO A 209 14.85 14.77 -0.53
CA PRO A 209 15.00 14.37 -1.93
C PRO A 209 14.97 15.61 -2.83
N GLY A 210 15.93 15.71 -3.73
CA GLY A 210 15.86 16.62 -4.86
C GLY A 210 15.01 16.06 -5.98
N GLY A 211 14.72 16.91 -6.97
CA GLY A 211 13.89 16.55 -8.11
C GLY A 211 12.40 16.48 -7.77
N MET A 212 11.64 15.76 -8.60
CA MET A 212 10.21 15.55 -8.40
C MET A 212 9.97 14.26 -7.64
N LEU A 213 9.41 14.38 -6.43
CA LEU A 213 8.78 13.25 -5.76
C LEU A 213 7.31 13.17 -6.14
N MET A 214 6.84 11.96 -6.35
CA MET A 214 5.42 11.67 -6.35
C MET A 214 5.13 10.70 -5.20
N MET A 215 4.00 10.91 -4.54
CA MET A 215 3.50 9.98 -3.55
C MET A 215 2.27 9.32 -4.13
N MET A 216 2.18 8.01 -3.98
CA MET A 216 0.97 7.22 -4.25
C MET A 216 0.37 6.84 -2.90
N LEU A 217 -0.94 6.97 -2.75
CA LEU A 217 -1.65 6.46 -1.58
C LEU A 217 -2.11 5.03 -1.85
N VAL A 218 -1.70 4.12 -0.99
CA VAL A 218 -2.27 2.78 -0.90
C VAL A 218 -3.46 2.86 0.03
N ASP A 219 -4.65 2.68 -0.52
CA ASP A 219 -5.87 2.59 0.26
C ASP A 219 -6.13 1.16 0.70
N SER A 220 -6.75 1.02 1.87
CA SER A 220 -7.30 -0.24 2.31
C SER A 220 -8.51 -0.64 1.49
N ARG A 221 -8.86 -1.91 1.57
CA ARG A 221 -9.87 -2.53 0.72
C ARG A 221 -11.30 -2.08 1.02
N GLU A 222 -11.55 -1.23 2.02
CA GLU A 222 -12.85 -0.54 2.11
C GLU A 222 -13.14 0.28 0.84
N PHE A 223 -12.08 0.70 0.13
CA PHE A 223 -12.18 1.36 -1.16
C PHE A 223 -12.22 0.35 -2.30
N VAL A 224 -13.37 0.27 -2.95
CA VAL A 224 -13.54 -0.52 -4.17
C VAL A 224 -13.19 0.38 -5.36
N ILE A 225 -12.40 -0.16 -6.28
CA ILE A 225 -12.15 0.48 -7.57
C ILE A 225 -13.45 0.44 -8.36
N ASP A 226 -14.04 1.61 -8.59
CA ASP A 226 -15.17 1.75 -9.50
C ASP A 226 -14.67 1.68 -10.95
N GLU A 227 -14.96 0.57 -11.61
CA GLU A 227 -14.63 0.34 -13.02
C GLU A 227 -15.80 0.69 -13.96
N SER A 228 -16.89 1.28 -13.45
CA SER A 228 -18.05 1.69 -14.26
C SER A 228 -17.79 3.03 -14.99
N ASN A 229 -16.89 2.98 -15.97
CA ASN A 229 -16.81 4.01 -17.01
C ASN A 229 -17.86 3.82 -18.10
#